data_AF-N6X6P6-F1
#
_entry.id   AF-N6X6P6-F1
#
_cell.length_a   1.000
_cell.length_b   1.000
_cell.length_c   1.000
_cell.angle_alpha   90.00
_cell.angle_beta   90.00
_cell.angle_gamma   90.00
#
_symmetry.space_group_name_H-M   'P 1'
#
loop_
_entity.id
_entity.type
_entity.pdbx_description
1 polymer ?
#
loop_
_entity_poly.entity_id
_entity_poly.type
_entity_poly.pdbx_seq_one_letter_code
_entity_poly.pdbx_strand_id
1 'polypeptide(L)'
;MTHTLTEEEEARYSALADTAERGELKQLGPALGSRTLANAGDLASFMVTHGVTTGGRPNLGRARATGHGRSPRRQVRLPEDLNNRLDAYADAKDLTVSDVIRAALEAYLQPA
;
A
#
# COMPACT_ATOMS: atom_id res chain seq x y z
N MET A 1 25.40 -4.19 -16.11
CA MET A 1 25.72 -4.92 -14.87
C MET A 1 24.89 -6.18 -14.86
N THR A 2 25.52 -7.35 -15.05
CA THR A 2 24.85 -8.65 -14.97
C THR A 2 24.88 -9.08 -13.50
N HIS A 3 23.73 -9.04 -12.83
CA HIS A 3 23.59 -9.57 -11.48
C HIS A 3 23.63 -11.10 -11.58
N THR A 4 24.71 -11.72 -11.15
CA THR A 4 24.83 -13.18 -11.08
C THR A 4 24.17 -13.61 -9.77
N LEU A 5 23.25 -14.58 -9.83
CA LEU A 5 22.66 -15.13 -8.61
C LEU A 5 23.75 -15.85 -7.80
N THR A 6 23.68 -15.70 -6.49
CA THR A 6 24.46 -16.49 -5.55
C THR A 6 23.85 -17.89 -5.39
N GLU A 7 24.65 -18.89 -4.98
CA GLU A 7 24.18 -20.27 -4.76
C GLU A 7 23.03 -20.33 -3.74
N GLU A 8 23.04 -19.46 -2.73
CA GLU A 8 21.97 -19.34 -1.73
C GLU A 8 20.66 -18.83 -2.36
N GLU A 9 20.76 -17.87 -3.27
CA GLU A 9 19.61 -17.37 -4.01
C GLU A 9 19.06 -18.46 -4.95
N GLU A 10 19.92 -19.18 -5.66
CA GLU A 10 19.49 -20.29 -6.53
C GLU A 10 18.75 -21.39 -5.74
N ALA A 11 19.30 -21.80 -4.59
CA ALA A 11 18.65 -22.77 -3.70
C ALA A 11 17.30 -22.26 -3.20
N ARG A 12 17.21 -20.98 -2.84
CA ARG A 12 15.96 -20.33 -2.41
C ARG A 12 14.92 -20.31 -3.52
N TYR A 13 15.31 -19.98 -4.76
CA TYR A 13 14.40 -19.97 -5.90
C TYR A 13 13.94 -21.38 -6.27
N SER A 14 14.83 -22.38 -6.20
CA SER A 14 14.45 -23.78 -6.41
C SER A 14 13.43 -24.25 -5.39
N ALA A 15 13.66 -23.99 -4.10
CA ALA A 15 12.70 -24.35 -3.05
C ALA A 15 11.33 -23.67 -3.23
N LEU A 16 11.33 -22.42 -3.72
CA LEU A 16 10.10 -21.71 -4.07
C LEU A 16 9.38 -22.33 -5.27
N ALA A 17 10.11 -22.79 -6.29
CA ALA A 17 9.54 -23.50 -7.44
C ALA A 17 8.87 -24.81 -7.01
N ASP A 18 9.54 -25.61 -6.18
CA ASP A 18 8.97 -26.87 -5.66
C ASP A 18 7.69 -26.62 -4.84
N THR A 19 7.67 -25.53 -4.06
CA THR A 19 6.51 -25.12 -3.27
C THR A 19 5.34 -24.69 -4.16
N ALA A 20 5.64 -24.05 -5.30
CA ALA A 20 4.64 -23.68 -6.31
C ALA A 20 4.04 -24.91 -6.99
N GLU A 21 4.86 -25.90 -7.35
CA GLU A 21 4.41 -27.15 -7.96
C GLU A 21 3.52 -27.97 -7.04
N ARG A 22 3.81 -27.97 -5.73
CA ARG A 22 2.94 -28.59 -4.71
C ARG A 22 1.67 -27.78 -4.41
N GLY A 23 1.53 -26.58 -4.94
CA GLY A 23 0.38 -25.70 -4.70
C GLY A 23 0.33 -25.11 -3.28
N GLU A 24 1.47 -25.07 -2.58
CA GLU A 24 1.58 -24.67 -1.18
C GLU A 24 1.85 -23.17 -0.98
N LEU A 25 1.84 -22.38 -2.06
CA LEU A 25 2.05 -20.94 -1.98
C LEU A 25 0.90 -20.27 -1.20
N LYS A 26 1.27 -19.47 -0.20
CA LYS A 26 0.32 -18.67 0.57
C LYS A 26 -0.35 -17.63 -0.34
N GLN A 27 -1.65 -17.80 -0.55
CA GLN A 27 -2.45 -16.85 -1.30
C GLN A 27 -2.57 -15.52 -0.54
N LEU A 28 -2.26 -14.41 -1.21
CA LEU A 28 -2.47 -13.06 -0.71
C LEU A 28 -3.70 -12.45 -1.39
N GLY A 29 -4.86 -12.50 -0.70
CA GLY A 29 -6.12 -11.95 -1.20
C GLY A 29 -7.02 -12.98 -1.89
N PRO A 30 -8.21 -12.57 -2.37
CA PRO A 30 -9.15 -13.50 -3.00
C PRO A 30 -8.57 -14.08 -4.29
N ALA A 31 -8.76 -15.39 -4.49
CA ALA A 31 -8.39 -16.06 -5.73
C ALA A 31 -9.09 -15.36 -6.91
N LEU A 32 -8.31 -14.78 -7.82
CA LEU A 32 -8.83 -14.26 -9.10
C LEU A 32 -9.27 -15.38 -10.07
N GLY A 33 -9.28 -16.63 -9.60
CA GLY A 33 -9.46 -17.82 -10.42
C GLY A 33 -8.19 -18.13 -11.22
N SER A 34 -7.87 -19.42 -11.37
CA SER A 34 -6.95 -19.83 -12.43
C SER A 34 -7.72 -19.79 -13.74
N ARG A 35 -7.25 -19.01 -14.71
CA ARG A 35 -7.83 -18.97 -16.05
C ARG A 35 -6.77 -19.38 -17.06
N THR A 36 -7.08 -20.40 -17.85
CA THR A 36 -6.31 -20.72 -19.06
C THR A 36 -6.55 -19.61 -20.07
N LEU A 37 -5.48 -18.95 -20.48
CA LEU A 37 -5.50 -17.90 -21.48
C LEU A 37 -5.13 -18.53 -22.82
N ALA A 38 -5.94 -18.33 -23.86
CA ALA A 38 -5.74 -19.02 -25.13
C ALA A 38 -4.59 -18.44 -25.95
N ASN A 39 -4.22 -17.17 -25.72
CA ASN A 39 -3.14 -16.49 -26.42
C ASN A 39 -2.58 -15.29 -25.60
N ALA A 40 -1.50 -14.69 -26.11
CA ALA A 40 -0.83 -13.54 -25.50
C ALA A 40 -1.71 -12.27 -25.46
N GLY A 41 -2.66 -12.12 -26.40
CA GLY A 41 -3.62 -11.01 -26.40
C GLY A 41 -4.62 -11.11 -25.25
N ASP A 42 -5.10 -12.31 -24.93
CA ASP A 42 -5.96 -12.57 -23.78
C ASP A 42 -5.22 -12.28 -22.47
N LEU A 43 -3.93 -12.63 -22.40
CA LEU A 43 -3.07 -12.29 -21.26
C LEU A 43 -2.91 -10.78 -21.13
N ALA A 44 -2.59 -10.06 -22.20
CA ALA A 44 -2.47 -8.60 -22.16
C ALA A 44 -3.77 -7.93 -21.70
N SER A 45 -4.91 -8.36 -22.22
CA SER A 45 -6.24 -7.84 -21.83
C SER A 45 -6.57 -8.15 -20.37
N PHE A 46 -6.29 -9.37 -19.90
CA PHE A 46 -6.48 -9.77 -18.51
C PHE A 46 -5.60 -8.95 -17.58
N MET A 47 -4.31 -8.79 -17.90
CA MET A 47 -3.37 -8.04 -17.07
C MET A 47 -3.70 -6.54 -17.02
N VAL A 48 -4.18 -5.95 -18.13
CA VAL A 48 -4.68 -4.57 -18.15
C VAL A 48 -5.95 -4.44 -17.29
N THR A 49 -6.89 -5.38 -17.43
CA THR A 49 -8.16 -5.38 -16.68
C THR A 49 -7.94 -5.55 -15.18
N HIS A 50 -6.94 -6.36 -14.79
CA HIS A 50 -6.68 -6.71 -13.39
C HIS A 50 -5.44 -6.01 -12.80
N GLY A 51 -4.86 -5.05 -13.52
CA GLY A 51 -3.74 -4.22 -13.03
C GLY A 51 -2.44 -4.99 -12.77
N VAL A 52 -2.22 -6.11 -13.45
CA VAL A 52 -1.07 -7.01 -13.22
C VAL A 52 0.20 -6.53 -13.93
N THR A 53 0.10 -5.68 -14.97
CA THR A 53 1.22 -5.33 -15.88
C THR A 53 2.09 -4.14 -15.51
N THR A 54 1.85 -3.43 -14.42
CA THR A 54 2.73 -2.31 -14.05
C THR A 54 3.10 -2.46 -12.59
N GLY A 55 4.39 -2.33 -12.28
CA GLY A 55 4.95 -2.42 -10.92
C GLY A 55 4.49 -1.31 -9.96
N GLY A 56 3.26 -0.81 -10.14
CA GLY A 56 2.56 0.06 -9.21
C GLY A 56 1.63 -0.74 -8.29
N ARG A 57 1.31 -0.13 -7.15
CA ARG A 57 0.40 -0.70 -6.16
C ARG A 57 -0.99 -0.90 -6.81
N PRO A 58 -1.60 -2.10 -6.70
CA PRO A 58 -2.93 -2.35 -7.25
C PRO A 58 -3.93 -1.29 -6.76
N ASN A 59 -4.60 -0.62 -7.71
CA ASN A 59 -5.66 0.33 -7.40
C ASN A 59 -7.01 -0.41 -7.52
N LEU A 60 -7.89 -0.23 -6.53
CA LEU A 60 -9.25 -0.80 -6.53
C LEU A 60 -10.14 -0.25 -7.68
N GLY A 61 -9.68 0.77 -8.41
CA GLY A 61 -10.47 1.49 -9.40
C GLY A 61 -11.47 2.42 -8.71
N ARG A 62 -11.81 3.53 -9.36
CA ARG A 62 -12.67 4.59 -8.78
C ARG A 62 -14.02 4.08 -8.26
N ALA A 63 -14.58 3.05 -8.89
CA ALA A 63 -15.89 2.48 -8.55
C ALA A 63 -15.88 1.61 -7.27
N ARG A 64 -14.74 1.02 -6.90
CA ARG A 64 -14.60 0.21 -5.67
C ARG A 64 -13.71 0.86 -4.62
N ALA A 65 -13.19 2.05 -4.90
CA ALA A 65 -12.45 2.84 -3.93
C ALA A 65 -13.42 3.36 -2.87
N THR A 66 -13.34 2.83 -1.65
CA THR A 66 -14.08 3.34 -0.48
C THR A 66 -13.54 4.69 0.02
N GLY A 67 -12.43 5.18 -0.53
CA GLY A 67 -11.82 6.47 -0.21
C GLY A 67 -11.49 7.30 -1.47
N HIS A 68 -11.51 8.63 -1.34
CA HIS A 68 -11.29 9.58 -2.45
C HIS A 68 -9.80 9.81 -2.78
N GLY A 69 -8.95 8.81 -2.54
CA GLY A 69 -7.50 8.95 -2.61
C GLY A 69 -6.88 9.50 -1.31
N ARG A 70 -5.70 10.12 -1.42
CA ARG A 70 -4.96 10.64 -0.26
C ARG A 70 -5.70 11.85 0.34
N SER A 71 -5.80 11.91 1.67
CA SER A 71 -6.43 13.05 2.35
C SER A 71 -5.77 14.38 1.94
N PRO A 72 -6.54 15.48 1.76
CA PRO A 72 -5.99 16.79 1.46
C PRO A 72 -4.95 17.22 2.51
N ARG A 73 -3.82 17.78 2.05
CA ARG A 73 -2.73 18.24 2.92
C ARG A 73 -2.73 19.76 3.00
N ARG A 74 -2.48 20.28 4.20
CA ARG A 74 -2.26 21.72 4.46
C ARG A 74 -0.94 21.85 5.23
N GLN A 75 -0.07 22.78 4.83
CA GLN A 75 1.20 23.07 5.50
C GLN A 75 1.08 24.38 6.26
N VAL A 76 1.61 24.42 7.49
CA VAL A 76 1.57 25.60 8.37
C VAL A 76 2.97 25.78 8.98
N ARG A 77 3.42 27.02 9.11
CA ARG A 77 4.65 27.35 9.86
C ARG A 77 4.28 27.56 11.32
N LEU A 78 4.89 26.78 12.21
CA LEU A 78 4.72 26.89 13.65
C LEU A 78 5.98 27.49 14.28
N PRO A 79 5.85 28.31 15.33
CA PRO A 79 6.97 28.60 16.22
C PRO A 79 7.57 27.31 16.80
N GLU A 80 8.88 27.28 17.00
CA GLU A 80 9.60 26.08 17.46
C GLU A 80 9.06 25.55 18.80
N ASP A 81 8.86 26.44 19.78
CA ASP A 81 8.28 26.06 21.08
C ASP A 81 6.92 25.37 20.95
N LEU A 82 6.06 25.87 20.05
CA LEU A 82 4.74 25.28 19.82
C LEU A 82 4.85 23.90 19.16
N ASN A 83 5.78 23.73 18.22
CA ASN A 83 6.01 22.42 17.60
C ASN A 83 6.49 21.40 18.63
N ASN A 84 7.46 21.77 19.46
CA ASN A 84 7.99 20.87 20.49
C ASN A 84 6.93 20.48 21.53
N ARG A 85 6.06 21.42 21.91
CA ARG A 85 4.92 21.14 22.78
C ARG A 85 3.89 20.22 22.13
N LEU A 86 3.67 20.36 20.83
CA LEU A 86 2.76 19.49 20.08
C LEU A 86 3.30 18.06 20.00
N ASP A 87 4.59 17.90 19.73
CA ASP A 87 5.26 16.59 19.70
C ASP A 87 5.18 15.92 21.08
N ALA A 88 5.55 16.63 22.14
CA ALA A 88 5.47 16.12 23.51
C ALA A 88 4.03 15.75 23.94
N TYR A 89 3.04 16.53 23.52
CA TYR A 89 1.63 16.22 23.82
C TYR A 89 1.16 14.96 23.07
N ALA A 90 1.55 14.80 21.81
CA ALA A 90 1.21 13.63 21.00
C ALA A 90 1.81 12.35 21.60
N ASP A 91 3.10 12.40 21.97
CA ASP A 91 3.81 11.30 22.61
C ASP A 91 3.18 10.91 23.95
N ALA A 92 2.86 11.89 24.81
CA ALA A 92 2.27 11.64 26.12
C ALA A 92 0.85 11.05 26.08
N LYS A 93 0.17 11.11 24.93
CA LYS A 93 -1.21 10.64 24.74
C LYS A 93 -1.31 9.45 23.79
N ASP A 94 -0.19 8.91 23.32
CA ASP A 94 -0.13 7.87 22.30
C ASP A 94 -0.93 8.24 21.03
N LEU A 95 -0.88 9.52 20.65
CA LEU A 95 -1.57 10.07 19.47
C LEU A 95 -0.55 10.45 18.39
N THR A 96 -1.00 10.53 17.14
CA THR A 96 -0.19 11.19 16.10
C THR A 96 -0.42 12.70 16.13
N VAL A 97 0.60 13.47 15.75
CA VAL A 97 0.49 14.93 15.58
C VAL A 97 -0.67 15.31 14.65
N SER A 98 -0.92 14.50 13.61
CA SER A 98 -2.04 14.73 12.68
C SER A 98 -3.40 14.57 13.34
N ASP A 99 -3.53 13.67 14.32
CA ASP A 99 -4.79 13.47 15.05
C ASP A 99 -5.06 14.63 16.01
N VAL A 100 -4.03 15.10 16.71
CA VAL A 100 -4.11 16.26 17.59
C VAL A 100 -4.52 17.51 16.82
N ILE A 101 -3.88 17.78 15.68
CA ILE A 101 -4.21 18.93 14.81
C ILE A 101 -5.65 18.81 14.29
N ARG A 102 -6.08 17.61 13.84
CA ARG A 102 -7.43 17.42 13.33
C ARG A 102 -8.48 17.69 14.41
N ALA A 103 -8.30 17.12 15.61
CA ALA A 103 -9.21 17.31 16.73
C ALA A 103 -9.28 18.79 17.15
N ALA A 104 -8.14 19.48 17.21
CA ALA A 104 -8.09 20.91 17.52
C ALA A 104 -8.83 21.75 16.47
N LEU A 105 -8.68 21.44 15.19
CA LEU A 105 -9.40 22.12 14.11
C LEU A 105 -10.90 21.84 14.14
N GLU A 106 -11.33 20.60 14.40
CA GLU A 106 -12.73 20.24 14.54
C GLU A 106 -13.39 20.99 15.72
N ALA A 107 -12.71 21.03 16.87
CA ALA A 107 -13.17 21.78 18.03
C ALA A 107 -13.23 23.30 17.77
N TYR A 108 -12.28 23.86 17.02
CA TYR A 108 -12.25 25.28 16.68
C TYR A 108 -13.34 25.68 15.68
N LEU A 109 -13.69 24.79 14.76
CA LEU A 109 -14.67 25.05 13.69
C LEU A 109 -16.10 24.66 14.05
N GLN A 110 -16.34 24.00 15.18
CA GLN A 110 -17.69 23.71 15.64
C GLN A 110 -18.43 25.02 15.97
N PRO A 111 -19.61 25.26 15.38
CA PRO A 111 -20.43 26.42 15.73
C PRO A 111 -20.90 26.28 17.19
N ALA A 112 -20.89 27.39 17.92
CA ALA A 112 -21.37 27.48 19.30
C ALA A 112 -22.86 27.15 19.42
#